data_AF-A0A091DR52-F1
#
_entry.id   AF-A0A091DR52-F1
#
_cell.length_a   1.000
_cell.length_b   1.000
_cell.length_c   1.000
_cell.angle_alpha   90.00
_cell.angle_beta   90.00
_cell.angle_gamma   90.00
#
_symmetry.space_group_name_H-M   'P 1'
#
loop_
_entity.id
_entity.type
_entity.pdbx_description
1 polymer ?
#
loop_
_entity_poly.entity_id
_entity_poly.type
_entity_poly.pdbx_seq_one_letter_code
_entity_poly.pdbx_strand_id
1 'polypeptide(L)'
;MAKSGLGQRWPRSLSPVALTRAPARRGKASPRGSPEAREALESARTLAPAPNGAGGAGIALAEALQTRLPWLEGVWLWVTFLGDPKNLFLLYFPAAYYASRRVGVAVLWTSLVSEWLNLVFKWFLFGDRPFWWVHESGYYSQAPAQVHQFSSSCETGPGSPSGHCMITGAALWPVMTALSSQVATRTHSRWVRAVPSLAYCTFLLAIGLSRIFLLAHFPHQVLAGLVTGVALGWLMAPRVPMERELSFYGLTALALMLGASLIYWTLVTLGLDLSWSIDLASKWCERPEWVHIDSRPFASLSRDSGAALGLGIALHSPCYVQIRRARLGGGQKAACLALALGLLAVLSWLGHPPQASLFYIFNFLQYTLWPCLVLALVPWLVLTLSPQAPPAHSS
;
A
#
# COMPACT_ATOMS: atom_id res chain seq x y z
N MET A 1 40.45 -38.43 5.45
CA MET A 1 40.21 -37.28 4.56
C MET A 1 38.80 -36.74 4.83
N ALA A 2 38.74 -35.54 5.37
CA ALA A 2 37.52 -34.89 5.85
C ALA A 2 36.81 -34.12 4.73
N LYS A 3 35.47 -34.11 4.75
CA LYS A 3 34.67 -32.95 4.33
C LYS A 3 33.44 -32.84 5.25
N SER A 4 33.48 -31.82 6.09
CA SER A 4 32.46 -31.33 7.00
C SER A 4 31.42 -30.49 6.27
N GLY A 5 30.14 -30.85 6.38
CA GLY A 5 29.01 -29.96 6.09
C GLY A 5 28.50 -29.35 7.39
N LEU A 6 28.86 -28.09 7.65
CA LEU A 6 28.33 -27.30 8.76
C LEU A 6 26.95 -26.75 8.39
N GLY A 7 25.90 -27.43 8.86
CA GLY A 7 24.56 -26.85 8.95
C GLY A 7 24.53 -25.76 10.02
N GLN A 8 24.17 -24.53 9.63
CA GLN A 8 23.94 -23.44 10.57
C GLN A 8 22.65 -23.70 11.35
N ARG A 9 22.80 -23.94 12.66
CA ARG A 9 21.74 -24.03 13.65
C ARG A 9 21.18 -22.64 13.97
N TRP A 10 19.88 -22.48 13.84
CA TRP A 10 19.12 -21.39 14.47
C TRP A 10 19.04 -21.61 15.99
N PRO A 11 19.10 -20.56 16.85
CA PRO A 11 18.95 -20.73 18.28
C PRO A 11 17.50 -21.06 18.65
N ARG A 12 17.30 -22.13 19.43
CA ARG A 12 16.04 -22.48 20.10
C ARG A 12 15.98 -21.78 21.46
N SER A 13 15.02 -20.88 21.64
CA SER A 13 14.28 -20.58 22.89
C SER A 13 13.20 -19.56 22.50
N LEU A 14 11.90 -19.73 22.77
CA LEU A 14 11.22 -20.02 24.03
C LEU A 14 9.89 -20.75 23.73
N SER A 15 9.47 -21.61 24.66
CA SER A 15 8.23 -22.38 24.64
C SER A 15 6.98 -21.51 24.38
N PRO A 16 5.97 -22.03 23.65
CA PRO A 16 4.70 -21.33 23.52
C PRO A 16 3.95 -21.40 24.85
N VAL A 17 3.64 -20.22 25.41
CA VAL A 17 2.61 -20.10 26.45
C VAL A 17 1.31 -20.62 25.84
N ALA A 18 0.77 -21.68 26.45
CA ALA A 18 -0.52 -22.24 26.09
C ALA A 18 -1.59 -21.15 26.21
N LEU A 19 -2.09 -20.68 25.06
CA LEU A 19 -3.34 -19.94 25.01
C LEU A 19 -4.47 -20.91 25.38
N THR A 20 -4.86 -20.86 26.64
CA THR A 20 -6.07 -21.50 27.15
C THR A 20 -7.27 -20.99 26.36
N ARG A 21 -7.94 -21.91 25.65
CA ARG A 21 -9.27 -21.69 25.06
C ARG A 21 -10.22 -21.22 26.17
N ALA A 22 -10.55 -19.93 26.17
CA ALA A 22 -11.68 -19.43 26.94
C ALA A 22 -12.99 -19.84 26.24
N PRO A 23 -14.01 -20.34 26.95
CA PRO A 23 -15.28 -20.68 26.35
C PRO A 23 -15.99 -19.41 25.88
N ALA A 24 -16.56 -19.47 24.67
CA ALA A 24 -17.36 -18.41 24.07
C ALA A 24 -18.52 -18.01 25.00
N ARG A 25 -18.41 -16.86 25.67
CA ARG A 25 -19.55 -16.22 26.33
C ARG A 25 -20.49 -15.70 25.25
N ARG A 26 -21.69 -16.30 25.14
CA ARG A 26 -22.84 -15.74 24.42
C ARG A 26 -23.11 -14.33 24.96
N GLY A 27 -22.71 -13.31 24.21
CA GLY A 27 -23.10 -11.92 24.45
C GLY A 27 -24.59 -11.75 24.17
N LYS A 28 -25.34 -11.24 25.15
CA LYS A 28 -26.75 -10.85 25.02
C LYS A 28 -26.87 -9.74 23.96
N ALA A 29 -27.71 -9.96 22.96
CA ALA A 29 -28.08 -8.96 21.96
C ALA A 29 -28.91 -7.84 22.60
N SER A 30 -28.53 -6.58 22.35
CA SER A 30 -29.39 -5.41 22.56
C SER A 30 -29.94 -4.96 21.18
N PRO A 31 -31.24 -4.66 21.03
CA PRO A 31 -31.87 -4.51 19.72
C PRO A 31 -32.08 -3.03 19.36
N ARG A 32 -31.41 -2.53 18.32
CA ARG A 32 -31.90 -1.39 17.51
C ARG A 32 -31.45 -1.55 16.07
N GLY A 33 -32.21 -2.31 15.31
CA GLY A 33 -32.16 -2.44 13.86
C GLY A 33 -33.38 -3.23 13.44
N SER A 34 -34.12 -2.78 12.42
CA SER A 34 -35.33 -3.49 11.98
C SER A 34 -34.97 -4.92 11.57
N PRO A 35 -35.79 -5.93 11.94
CA PRO A 35 -35.56 -7.32 11.57
C PRO A 35 -35.35 -7.50 10.06
N GLU A 36 -36.10 -6.75 9.25
CA GLU A 36 -36.02 -6.77 7.78
C GLU A 36 -34.69 -6.27 7.23
N ALA A 37 -34.04 -5.27 7.87
CA ALA A 37 -32.73 -4.79 7.44
C ALA A 37 -31.64 -5.81 7.76
N ARG A 38 -31.77 -6.52 8.88
CA ARG A 38 -30.89 -7.64 9.23
C ARG A 38 -31.10 -8.81 8.28
N GLU A 39 -32.35 -9.18 8.00
CA GLU A 39 -32.69 -10.24 7.05
C GLU A 39 -32.23 -9.89 5.62
N ALA A 40 -32.33 -8.64 5.18
CA ALA A 40 -31.83 -8.22 3.89
C ALA A 40 -30.29 -8.30 3.81
N LEU A 41 -29.58 -7.97 4.89
CA LEU A 41 -28.12 -8.07 4.97
C LEU A 41 -27.63 -9.52 5.14
N GLU A 42 -28.36 -10.34 5.90
CA GLU A 42 -28.12 -11.78 6.04
C GLU A 42 -28.47 -12.52 4.76
N SER A 43 -29.54 -12.12 4.05
CA SER A 43 -29.90 -12.63 2.73
C SER A 43 -28.85 -12.24 1.68
N ALA A 44 -28.33 -11.02 1.74
CA ALA A 44 -27.17 -10.61 0.92
C ALA A 44 -25.87 -11.38 1.27
N ARG A 45 -25.70 -11.82 2.52
CA ARG A 45 -24.57 -12.68 2.96
C ARG A 45 -24.76 -14.18 2.66
N THR A 46 -26.00 -14.66 2.62
CA THR A 46 -26.35 -16.09 2.44
C THR A 46 -26.66 -16.46 1.01
N LEU A 47 -26.72 -15.47 0.09
CA LEU A 47 -26.64 -15.74 -1.34
C LEU A 47 -25.20 -16.21 -1.65
N ALA A 48 -24.89 -17.47 -1.36
CA ALA A 48 -23.66 -18.11 -1.78
C ALA A 48 -23.50 -17.83 -3.28
N PRO A 49 -22.49 -17.04 -3.70
CA PRO A 49 -22.35 -16.69 -5.10
C PRO A 49 -22.14 -17.98 -5.87
N ALA A 50 -23.02 -18.21 -6.86
CA ALA A 50 -22.98 -19.42 -7.65
C ALA A 50 -21.55 -19.66 -8.17
N PRO A 51 -21.08 -20.91 -8.21
CA PRO A 51 -19.76 -21.26 -8.74
C PRO A 51 -19.56 -20.82 -10.20
N ASN A 52 -20.66 -20.54 -10.91
CA ASN A 52 -20.67 -20.01 -12.28
C ASN A 52 -20.67 -18.46 -12.35
N GLY A 53 -20.58 -17.77 -11.21
CA GLY A 53 -20.55 -16.31 -11.12
C GLY A 53 -19.15 -15.71 -11.29
N ALA A 54 -19.06 -14.38 -11.18
CA ALA A 54 -17.80 -13.64 -11.33
C ALA A 54 -16.67 -14.10 -10.38
N GLY A 55 -17.03 -14.67 -9.22
CA GLY A 55 -16.08 -15.27 -8.26
C GLY A 55 -15.43 -16.53 -8.81
N GLY A 56 -16.23 -17.49 -9.32
CA GLY A 56 -15.72 -18.73 -9.89
C GLY A 56 -14.86 -18.52 -11.13
N ALA A 57 -15.26 -17.63 -12.03
CA ALA A 57 -14.43 -17.24 -13.18
C ALA A 57 -13.09 -16.62 -12.73
N GLY A 58 -13.09 -15.89 -11.61
CA GLY A 58 -11.87 -15.35 -11.01
C GLY A 58 -10.95 -16.42 -10.44
N ILE A 59 -11.49 -17.44 -9.77
CA ILE A 59 -10.71 -18.60 -9.30
C ILE A 59 -10.13 -19.38 -10.48
N ALA A 60 -10.94 -19.66 -11.51
CA ALA A 60 -10.48 -20.35 -12.72
C ALA A 60 -9.35 -19.60 -13.43
N LEU A 61 -9.41 -18.25 -13.47
CA LEU A 61 -8.31 -17.45 -14.00
C LEU A 61 -7.05 -17.54 -13.12
N ALA A 62 -7.18 -17.45 -11.80
CA ALA A 62 -6.06 -17.59 -10.89
C ALA A 62 -5.39 -18.98 -11.02
N GLU A 63 -6.19 -20.04 -11.07
CA GLU A 63 -5.74 -21.41 -11.30
C GLU A 63 -5.04 -21.55 -12.65
N ALA A 64 -5.60 -20.99 -13.73
CA ALA A 64 -4.97 -21.00 -15.05
C ALA A 64 -3.62 -20.26 -15.03
N LEU A 65 -3.49 -19.15 -14.32
CA LEU A 65 -2.23 -18.42 -14.18
C LEU A 65 -1.20 -19.23 -13.37
N GLN A 66 -1.61 -19.87 -12.27
CA GLN A 66 -0.72 -20.68 -11.44
C GLN A 66 -0.26 -21.96 -12.15
N THR A 67 -1.17 -22.66 -12.84
CA THR A 67 -0.89 -23.95 -13.50
C THR A 67 -0.17 -23.81 -14.83
N ARG A 68 -0.50 -22.79 -15.64
CA ARG A 68 0.11 -22.61 -16.97
C ARG A 68 1.40 -21.80 -16.94
N LEU A 69 1.63 -20.99 -15.92
CA LEU A 69 2.80 -20.12 -15.81
C LEU A 69 3.55 -20.26 -14.45
N PRO A 70 3.81 -21.48 -13.95
CA PRO A 70 4.43 -21.67 -12.63
C PRO A 70 5.85 -21.09 -12.56
N TRP A 71 6.58 -21.07 -13.68
CA TRP A 71 7.93 -20.49 -13.75
C TRP A 71 7.96 -18.95 -13.59
N LEU A 72 6.80 -18.28 -13.64
CA LEU A 72 6.68 -16.84 -13.42
C LEU A 72 6.36 -16.48 -11.96
N GLU A 73 6.20 -17.46 -11.06
CA GLU A 73 5.87 -17.21 -9.64
C GLU A 73 6.75 -16.13 -9.01
N GLY A 74 8.08 -16.28 -9.10
CA GLY A 74 9.03 -15.31 -8.55
C GLY A 74 8.88 -13.92 -9.19
N VAL A 75 8.54 -13.85 -10.48
CA VAL A 75 8.26 -12.58 -11.18
C VAL A 75 7.00 -11.94 -10.61
N TRP A 76 5.91 -12.70 -10.41
CA TRP A 76 4.67 -12.18 -9.85
C TRP A 76 4.84 -11.71 -8.40
N LEU A 77 5.64 -12.41 -7.61
CA LEU A 77 6.00 -12.00 -6.25
C LEU A 77 6.78 -10.67 -6.25
N TRP A 78 7.74 -10.52 -7.16
CA TRP A 78 8.48 -9.27 -7.32
C TRP A 78 7.59 -8.12 -7.81
N VAL A 79 6.74 -8.37 -8.81
CA VAL A 79 5.81 -7.36 -9.34
C VAL A 79 4.83 -6.91 -8.27
N THR A 80 4.28 -7.84 -7.47
CA THR A 80 3.39 -7.44 -6.38
C THR A 80 4.12 -6.64 -5.31
N PHE A 81 5.38 -7.00 -5.02
CA PHE A 81 6.19 -6.25 -4.07
C PHE A 81 6.37 -4.82 -4.57
N LEU A 82 6.78 -4.63 -5.83
CA LEU A 82 6.91 -3.30 -6.42
C LEU A 82 5.59 -2.51 -6.42
N GLY A 83 4.46 -3.20 -6.56
CA GLY A 83 3.12 -2.61 -6.48
C GLY A 83 2.57 -2.38 -5.07
N ASP A 84 3.30 -2.76 -4.01
CA ASP A 84 2.88 -2.55 -2.62
C ASP A 84 2.85 -1.06 -2.30
N PRO A 85 1.73 -0.52 -1.78
CA PRO A 85 1.64 0.88 -1.38
C PRO A 85 2.77 1.37 -0.47
N LYS A 86 3.36 0.51 0.40
CA LYS A 86 4.52 0.87 1.24
C LYS A 86 5.71 1.34 0.39
N ASN A 87 5.94 0.71 -0.76
CA ASN A 87 7.03 1.05 -1.65
C ASN A 87 6.84 2.42 -2.31
N LEU A 88 5.61 2.96 -2.36
CA LEU A 88 5.39 4.34 -2.79
C LEU A 88 6.06 5.35 -1.86
N PHE A 89 6.02 5.09 -0.55
CA PHE A 89 6.66 5.92 0.47
C PHE A 89 8.17 5.66 0.57
N LEU A 90 8.58 4.39 0.43
CA LEU A 90 9.97 3.97 0.63
C LEU A 90 10.86 4.15 -0.60
N LEU A 91 10.36 3.87 -1.80
CA LEU A 91 11.14 3.79 -3.04
C LEU A 91 10.76 4.90 -4.03
N TYR A 92 9.48 4.97 -4.41
CA TYR A 92 9.06 5.85 -5.50
C TYR A 92 9.06 7.33 -5.10
N PHE A 93 8.62 7.67 -3.89
CA PHE A 93 8.66 9.04 -3.39
C PHE A 93 10.08 9.62 -3.36
N PRO A 94 11.09 8.98 -2.72
CA PRO A 94 12.46 9.48 -2.74
C PRO A 94 13.03 9.57 -4.17
N ALA A 95 12.85 8.52 -4.98
CA ALA A 95 13.34 8.50 -6.36
C ALA A 95 12.75 9.65 -7.20
N ALA A 96 11.44 9.84 -7.12
CA ALA A 96 10.74 10.91 -7.81
C ALA A 96 11.15 12.29 -7.29
N TYR A 97 11.33 12.46 -5.97
CA TYR A 97 11.72 13.73 -5.36
C TYR A 97 13.11 14.18 -5.80
N TYR A 98 14.10 13.27 -5.80
CA TYR A 98 15.46 13.60 -6.22
C TYR A 98 15.58 13.80 -7.74
N ALA A 99 14.71 13.18 -8.54
CA ALA A 99 14.57 13.51 -9.96
C ALA A 99 13.93 14.90 -10.15
N SER A 100 12.78 15.14 -9.51
CA SER A 100 12.01 16.39 -9.54
C SER A 100 11.23 16.57 -8.24
N ARG A 101 11.57 17.60 -7.46
CA ARG A 101 10.97 17.87 -6.14
C ARG A 101 9.45 17.87 -6.17
N ARG A 102 8.85 18.55 -7.16
CA ARG A 102 7.40 18.65 -7.31
C ARG A 102 6.76 17.29 -7.64
N VAL A 103 7.40 16.46 -8.46
CA VAL A 103 6.89 15.12 -8.81
C VAL A 103 6.95 14.22 -7.59
N GLY A 104 8.06 14.25 -6.81
CA GLY A 104 8.14 13.50 -5.56
C GLY A 104 7.03 13.84 -4.57
N VAL A 105 6.80 15.14 -4.30
CA VAL A 105 5.71 15.55 -3.42
C VAL A 105 4.34 15.16 -3.99
N ALA A 106 4.15 15.23 -5.32
CA ALA A 106 2.94 14.75 -5.96
C ALA A 106 2.72 13.23 -5.77
N VAL A 107 3.77 12.41 -5.87
CA VAL A 107 3.72 10.97 -5.63
C VAL A 107 3.27 10.70 -4.18
N LEU A 108 3.95 11.30 -3.20
CA LEU A 108 3.62 11.10 -1.79
C LEU A 108 2.18 11.56 -1.46
N TRP A 109 1.82 12.77 -1.90
CA TRP A 109 0.50 13.34 -1.64
C TRP A 109 -0.62 12.53 -2.31
N THR A 110 -0.42 12.11 -3.56
CA THR A 110 -1.41 11.29 -4.25
C THR A 110 -1.52 9.90 -3.63
N SER A 111 -0.41 9.34 -3.14
CA SER A 111 -0.41 8.04 -2.44
C SER A 111 -1.27 8.10 -1.19
N LEU A 112 -1.01 9.03 -0.26
CA LEU A 112 -1.74 9.11 1.02
C LEU A 112 -3.23 9.39 0.84
N VAL A 113 -3.61 10.24 -0.13
CA VAL A 113 -5.03 10.54 -0.40
C VAL A 113 -5.72 9.32 -1.02
N SER A 114 -5.08 8.66 -1.99
CA SER A 114 -5.65 7.50 -2.69
C SER A 114 -5.75 6.29 -1.77
N GLU A 115 -4.80 6.14 -0.86
CA GLU A 115 -4.77 5.07 0.12
C GLU A 115 -5.87 5.23 1.18
N TRP A 116 -6.07 6.45 1.70
CA TRP A 116 -7.20 6.75 2.57
C TRP A 116 -8.55 6.54 1.85
N LEU A 117 -8.68 6.93 0.58
CA LEU A 117 -9.91 6.67 -0.19
C LEU A 117 -10.11 5.16 -0.43
N ASN A 118 -9.04 4.40 -0.68
CA ASN A 118 -9.12 2.95 -0.83
C ASN A 118 -9.65 2.29 0.44
N LEU A 119 -9.16 2.73 1.61
CA LEU A 119 -9.63 2.29 2.91
C LEU A 119 -11.14 2.51 3.07
N VAL A 120 -11.61 3.72 2.76
CA VAL A 120 -13.04 4.08 2.84
C VAL A 120 -13.86 3.22 1.88
N PHE A 121 -13.47 3.12 0.61
CA PHE A 121 -14.18 2.29 -0.37
C PHE A 121 -14.24 0.82 0.03
N LYS A 122 -13.17 0.28 0.63
CA LYS A 122 -13.16 -1.09 1.16
C LYS A 122 -14.21 -1.31 2.25
N TRP A 123 -14.41 -0.35 3.13
CA TRP A 123 -15.46 -0.44 4.15
C TRP A 123 -16.86 -0.36 3.57
N PHE A 124 -17.08 0.36 2.47
CA PHE A 124 -18.41 0.46 1.85
C PHE A 124 -18.74 -0.66 0.88
N LEU A 125 -17.74 -1.22 0.19
CA LEU A 125 -17.96 -2.22 -0.86
C LEU A 125 -17.93 -3.68 -0.35
N PHE A 126 -17.46 -3.92 0.87
CA PHE A 126 -17.49 -5.24 1.53
C PHE A 126 -17.02 -6.42 0.65
N GLY A 127 -16.01 -6.21 -0.18
CA GLY A 127 -15.57 -7.22 -1.14
C GLY A 127 -14.87 -8.41 -0.47
N ASP A 128 -15.23 -9.63 -0.86
CA ASP A 128 -14.52 -10.86 -0.52
C ASP A 128 -13.14 -10.96 -1.19
N ARG A 129 -12.28 -11.84 -0.68
CA ARG A 129 -11.01 -12.21 -1.33
C ARG A 129 -11.04 -13.65 -1.81
N PRO A 130 -10.40 -13.96 -2.96
CA PRO A 130 -10.38 -15.30 -3.52
C PRO A 130 -9.97 -16.39 -2.52
N PHE A 131 -8.91 -16.15 -1.73
CA PHE A 131 -8.34 -17.19 -0.86
C PHE A 131 -9.26 -17.67 0.26
N TRP A 132 -10.16 -16.83 0.80
CA TRP A 132 -11.18 -17.29 1.76
C TRP A 132 -12.51 -17.61 1.08
N TRP A 133 -12.83 -16.89 0.00
CA TRP A 133 -14.09 -17.05 -0.72
C TRP A 133 -14.25 -18.46 -1.28
N VAL A 134 -13.16 -19.06 -1.78
CA VAL A 134 -13.17 -20.42 -2.33
C VAL A 134 -13.60 -21.47 -1.29
N HIS A 135 -13.36 -21.20 0.00
CA HIS A 135 -13.78 -22.06 1.11
C HIS A 135 -15.20 -21.74 1.59
N GLU A 136 -15.53 -20.46 1.77
CA GLU A 136 -16.84 -20.03 2.31
C GLU A 136 -18.00 -20.20 1.30
N SER A 137 -17.72 -20.12 -0.01
CA SER A 137 -18.74 -20.24 -1.07
C SER A 137 -19.20 -21.67 -1.36
N GLY A 138 -18.52 -22.68 -0.81
CA GLY A 138 -18.72 -24.08 -1.18
C GLY A 138 -18.17 -24.46 -2.56
N TYR A 139 -17.38 -23.58 -3.21
CA TYR A 139 -16.77 -23.82 -4.52
C TYR A 139 -15.93 -25.11 -4.55
N TYR A 140 -15.11 -25.35 -3.53
CA TYR A 140 -14.29 -26.57 -3.43
C TYR A 140 -15.10 -27.87 -3.47
N SER A 141 -16.35 -27.86 -3.02
CA SER A 141 -17.22 -29.04 -3.06
C SER A 141 -17.70 -29.38 -4.47
N GLN A 142 -17.61 -28.44 -5.42
CA GLN A 142 -18.09 -28.59 -6.79
C GLN A 142 -16.96 -28.63 -7.81
N ALA A 143 -15.90 -27.87 -7.60
CA ALA A 143 -14.72 -27.81 -8.45
C ALA A 143 -13.46 -27.67 -7.57
N PRO A 144 -12.73 -28.76 -7.29
CA PRO A 144 -11.53 -28.69 -6.48
C PRO A 144 -10.41 -27.97 -7.24
N ALA A 145 -10.32 -26.65 -7.05
CA ALA A 145 -9.30 -25.81 -7.67
C ALA A 145 -7.89 -26.14 -7.14
N GLN A 146 -6.91 -26.26 -8.02
CA GLN A 146 -5.51 -26.47 -7.69
C GLN A 146 -4.80 -25.12 -7.49
N VAL A 147 -5.29 -24.33 -6.54
CA VAL A 147 -4.71 -23.02 -6.20
C VAL A 147 -4.01 -23.06 -4.85
N HIS A 148 -2.90 -22.35 -4.72
CA HIS A 148 -2.15 -22.23 -3.46
C HIS A 148 -1.96 -20.77 -3.05
N GLN A 149 -1.75 -20.58 -1.75
CA GLN A 149 -1.54 -19.26 -1.14
C GLN A 149 -0.06 -18.92 -1.03
N PHE A 150 0.21 -17.63 -0.88
CA PHE A 150 1.52 -17.06 -0.64
C PHE A 150 1.46 -16.18 0.62
N SER A 151 2.62 -15.82 1.15
CA SER A 151 2.70 -14.86 2.26
C SER A 151 1.96 -13.54 1.97
N SER A 152 2.01 -13.07 0.72
CA SER A 152 1.31 -11.85 0.29
C SER A 152 -0.18 -12.04 -0.04
N SER A 153 -0.72 -13.26 0.07
CA SER A 153 -2.15 -13.56 -0.11
C SER A 153 -2.99 -13.09 1.08
N CYS A 154 -2.48 -13.29 2.30
CA CYS A 154 -3.22 -13.18 3.56
C CYS A 154 -3.42 -11.75 4.06
N GLU A 155 -3.87 -10.86 3.18
CA GLU A 155 -4.27 -9.51 3.55
C GLU A 155 -5.58 -9.50 4.35
N THR A 156 -5.63 -8.69 5.40
CA THR A 156 -6.73 -8.69 6.37
C THR A 156 -7.89 -7.74 6.05
N GLY A 157 -7.69 -6.73 5.20
CA GLY A 157 -8.76 -5.81 4.81
C GLY A 157 -9.68 -6.37 3.71
N PRO A 158 -10.87 -5.79 3.47
CA PRO A 158 -11.75 -6.15 2.36
C PRO A 158 -11.07 -6.06 0.98
N GLY A 159 -11.56 -6.85 0.02
CA GLY A 159 -10.96 -7.03 -1.31
C GLY A 159 -11.28 -5.93 -2.34
N SER A 160 -12.38 -5.19 -2.20
CA SER A 160 -12.85 -4.24 -3.23
C SER A 160 -12.63 -2.77 -2.83
N PRO A 161 -11.95 -1.93 -3.63
CA PRO A 161 -11.17 -2.25 -4.83
C PRO A 161 -9.72 -2.62 -4.46
N SER A 162 -8.96 -3.15 -5.43
CA SER A 162 -7.57 -3.51 -5.21
C SER A 162 -6.70 -2.29 -4.88
N GLY A 163 -6.15 -2.26 -3.66
CA GLY A 163 -5.29 -1.17 -3.18
C GLY A 163 -3.98 -1.06 -3.96
N HIS A 164 -3.34 -2.20 -4.27
CA HIS A 164 -2.12 -2.23 -5.08
C HIS A 164 -2.32 -1.59 -6.47
N CYS A 165 -3.48 -1.82 -7.10
CA CYS A 165 -3.79 -1.23 -8.41
C CYS A 165 -4.18 0.25 -8.29
N MET A 166 -5.08 0.57 -7.35
CA MET A 166 -5.63 1.92 -7.19
C MET A 166 -4.58 2.92 -6.73
N ILE A 167 -3.85 2.60 -5.68
CA ILE A 167 -2.93 3.54 -5.02
C ILE A 167 -1.69 3.72 -5.90
N THR A 168 -1.09 2.63 -6.40
CA THR A 168 0.07 2.70 -7.29
C THR A 168 -0.28 3.35 -8.63
N GLY A 169 -1.46 3.08 -9.19
CA GLY A 169 -1.94 3.76 -10.39
C GLY A 169 -2.03 5.28 -10.18
N ALA A 170 -2.71 5.70 -9.11
CA ALA A 170 -2.83 7.12 -8.81
C ALA A 170 -1.45 7.78 -8.56
N ALA A 171 -0.61 7.14 -7.75
CA ALA A 171 0.67 7.69 -7.33
C ALA A 171 1.72 7.78 -8.44
N LEU A 172 1.71 6.88 -9.43
CA LEU A 172 2.65 6.90 -10.54
C LEU A 172 2.19 7.78 -11.72
N TRP A 173 0.95 8.27 -11.71
CA TRP A 173 0.45 9.20 -12.72
C TRP A 173 1.29 10.48 -12.86
N PRO A 174 1.70 11.19 -11.78
CA PRO A 174 2.62 12.32 -11.86
C PRO A 174 3.98 11.97 -12.49
N VAL A 175 4.49 10.75 -12.25
CA VAL A 175 5.75 10.28 -12.82
C VAL A 175 5.60 10.07 -14.33
N MET A 176 4.56 9.34 -14.74
CA MET A 176 4.25 9.10 -16.15
C MET A 176 4.08 10.43 -16.89
N THR A 177 3.26 11.35 -16.39
CA THR A 177 3.02 12.65 -17.04
C THR A 177 4.29 13.50 -17.14
N ALA A 178 5.12 13.54 -16.09
CA ALA A 178 6.39 14.26 -16.12
C ALA A 178 7.37 13.66 -17.13
N LEU A 179 7.47 12.33 -17.22
CA LEU A 179 8.31 11.65 -18.20
C LEU A 179 7.79 11.87 -19.63
N SER A 180 6.48 11.77 -19.87
CA SER A 180 5.87 12.05 -21.17
C SER A 180 6.16 13.48 -21.64
N SER A 181 6.04 14.47 -20.74
CA SER A 181 6.39 15.86 -21.04
C SER A 181 7.87 16.00 -21.44
N GLN A 182 8.77 15.41 -20.66
CA GLN A 182 10.22 15.45 -20.95
C GLN A 182 10.60 14.73 -22.25
N VAL A 183 9.91 13.66 -22.61
CA VAL A 183 10.15 12.96 -23.88
C VAL A 183 9.58 13.79 -25.03
N ALA A 184 8.39 14.36 -24.89
CA ALA A 184 7.74 15.15 -25.92
C ALA A 184 8.55 16.38 -26.36
N THR A 185 9.32 17.00 -25.44
CA THR A 185 10.21 18.12 -25.74
C THR A 185 11.50 17.71 -26.45
N ARG A 186 11.92 16.43 -26.36
CA ARG A 186 13.17 15.93 -26.93
C ARG A 186 13.01 15.20 -28.26
N THR A 187 11.79 14.77 -28.60
CA THR A 187 11.54 14.03 -29.84
C THR A 187 10.15 14.30 -30.40
N HIS A 188 10.05 14.29 -31.73
CA HIS A 188 8.79 14.37 -32.47
C HIS A 188 8.20 12.98 -32.80
N SER A 189 8.93 11.89 -32.51
CA SER A 189 8.44 10.53 -32.78
C SER A 189 7.25 10.17 -31.89
N ARG A 190 6.12 9.81 -32.53
CA ARG A 190 4.89 9.38 -31.84
C ARG A 190 5.12 8.12 -30.99
N TRP A 191 5.94 7.19 -31.47
CA TRP A 191 6.26 5.95 -30.75
C TRP A 191 7.02 6.21 -29.47
N VAL A 192 8.08 7.04 -29.53
CA VAL A 192 8.89 7.35 -28.36
C VAL A 192 8.08 8.13 -27.32
N ARG A 193 7.19 9.04 -27.77
CA ARG A 193 6.25 9.76 -26.90
C ARG A 193 5.24 8.85 -26.19
N ALA A 194 4.89 7.72 -26.78
CA ALA A 194 3.98 6.75 -26.17
C ALA A 194 4.66 5.88 -25.09
N VAL A 195 5.99 5.75 -25.10
CA VAL A 195 6.74 4.84 -24.22
C VAL A 195 6.42 5.02 -22.73
N PRO A 196 6.39 6.24 -22.14
CA PRO A 196 6.12 6.36 -20.70
C PRO A 196 4.71 5.92 -20.33
N SER A 197 3.71 6.22 -21.16
CA SER A 197 2.33 5.79 -20.95
C SER A 197 2.17 4.29 -21.14
N LEU A 198 2.82 3.69 -22.14
CA LEU A 198 2.83 2.24 -22.34
C LEU A 198 3.50 1.54 -21.15
N ALA A 199 4.67 2.00 -20.70
CA ALA A 199 5.36 1.44 -19.55
C ALA A 199 4.50 1.50 -18.27
N TYR A 200 3.82 2.63 -18.03
CA TYR A 200 2.88 2.79 -16.93
C TYR A 200 1.71 1.80 -17.03
N CYS A 201 1.04 1.71 -18.18
CA CYS A 201 -0.09 0.79 -18.37
C CYS A 201 0.33 -0.67 -18.25
N THR A 202 1.47 -1.07 -18.83
CA THR A 202 2.00 -2.43 -18.74
C THR A 202 2.37 -2.78 -17.29
N PHE A 203 2.99 -1.87 -16.55
CA PHE A 203 3.33 -2.10 -15.15
C PHE A 203 2.08 -2.27 -14.27
N LEU A 204 1.05 -1.44 -14.45
CA LEU A 204 -0.21 -1.59 -13.73
C LEU A 204 -0.96 -2.88 -14.08
N LEU A 205 -0.95 -3.28 -15.35
CA LEU A 205 -1.53 -4.55 -15.76
C LEU A 205 -0.78 -5.72 -15.11
N ALA A 206 0.55 -5.67 -15.05
CA ALA A 206 1.36 -6.68 -14.39
C ALA A 206 1.05 -6.77 -12.89
N ILE A 207 0.90 -5.64 -12.19
CA ILE A 207 0.43 -5.60 -10.79
C ILE A 207 -0.95 -6.25 -10.69
N GLY A 208 -1.90 -5.87 -11.54
CA GLY A 208 -3.25 -6.45 -11.51
C GLY A 208 -3.26 -7.97 -11.67
N LEU A 209 -2.50 -8.49 -12.63
CA LEU A 209 -2.34 -9.93 -12.84
C LEU A 209 -1.65 -10.62 -11.67
N SER A 210 -0.62 -10.01 -11.07
CA SER A 210 0.03 -10.57 -9.90
C SER A 210 -0.93 -10.72 -8.71
N ARG A 211 -1.86 -9.77 -8.53
CA ARG A 211 -2.87 -9.84 -7.46
C ARG A 211 -3.90 -10.95 -7.65
N ILE A 212 -4.22 -11.28 -8.91
CA ILE A 212 -5.10 -12.42 -9.24
C ILE A 212 -4.33 -13.74 -9.02
N PHE A 213 -3.10 -13.82 -9.51
CA PHE A 213 -2.21 -14.98 -9.31
C PHE A 213 -2.05 -15.33 -7.83
N LEU A 214 -1.94 -14.32 -6.97
CA LEU A 214 -1.77 -14.48 -5.51
C LEU A 214 -3.06 -14.79 -4.74
N LEU A 215 -4.21 -14.96 -5.41
CA LEU A 215 -5.52 -15.12 -4.76
C LEU A 215 -5.91 -13.94 -3.83
N ALA A 216 -5.29 -12.78 -4.02
CA ALA A 216 -5.54 -11.62 -3.16
C ALA A 216 -6.72 -10.78 -3.64
N HIS A 217 -7.02 -10.79 -4.94
CA HIS A 217 -8.11 -10.04 -5.55
C HIS A 217 -8.76 -10.77 -6.72
N PHE A 218 -10.07 -10.59 -6.88
CA PHE A 218 -10.79 -10.99 -8.08
C PHE A 218 -10.55 -10.01 -9.25
N PRO A 219 -10.74 -10.44 -10.52
CA PRO A 219 -10.50 -9.59 -11.69
C PRO A 219 -11.32 -8.29 -11.70
N HIS A 220 -12.58 -8.33 -11.26
CA HIS A 220 -13.43 -7.13 -11.18
C HIS A 220 -12.91 -6.11 -10.15
N GLN A 221 -12.28 -6.57 -9.06
CA GLN A 221 -11.69 -5.71 -8.03
C GLN A 221 -10.40 -5.05 -8.51
N VAL A 222 -9.62 -5.79 -9.31
CA VAL A 222 -8.44 -5.28 -10.01
C VAL A 222 -8.86 -4.21 -11.02
N LEU A 223 -9.84 -4.49 -11.86
CA LEU A 223 -10.34 -3.54 -12.85
C LEU A 223 -10.88 -2.26 -12.17
N ALA A 224 -11.70 -2.40 -11.12
CA ALA A 224 -12.18 -1.26 -10.34
C ALA A 224 -11.02 -0.44 -9.75
N GLY A 225 -9.99 -1.12 -9.24
CA GLY A 225 -8.78 -0.47 -8.73
C GLY A 225 -8.02 0.30 -9.81
N LEU A 226 -7.80 -0.29 -10.98
CA LEU A 226 -7.11 0.35 -12.11
C LEU A 226 -7.84 1.60 -12.60
N VAL A 227 -9.15 1.49 -12.83
CA VAL A 227 -9.99 2.61 -13.30
C VAL A 227 -9.99 3.74 -12.27
N THR A 228 -10.22 3.40 -10.99
CA THR A 228 -10.24 4.40 -9.91
C THR A 228 -8.88 5.04 -9.72
N GLY A 229 -7.79 4.26 -9.80
CA GLY A 229 -6.42 4.76 -9.69
C GLY A 229 -6.07 5.77 -10.78
N VAL A 230 -6.39 5.47 -12.03
CA VAL A 230 -6.19 6.40 -13.16
C VAL A 230 -7.02 7.68 -12.96
N ALA A 231 -8.29 7.55 -12.58
CA ALA A 231 -9.16 8.69 -12.34
C ALA A 231 -8.63 9.60 -11.21
N LEU A 232 -8.20 9.00 -10.10
CA LEU A 232 -7.61 9.73 -8.97
C LEU A 232 -6.27 10.37 -9.32
N GLY A 233 -5.40 9.66 -10.04
CA GLY A 233 -4.13 10.21 -10.51
C GLY A 233 -4.32 11.45 -11.39
N TRP A 234 -5.25 11.37 -12.35
CA TRP A 234 -5.64 12.52 -13.17
C TRP A 234 -6.22 13.67 -12.35
N LEU A 235 -7.11 13.38 -11.41
CA LEU A 235 -7.71 14.39 -10.54
C LEU A 235 -6.67 15.03 -9.60
N MET A 236 -5.71 14.27 -9.08
CA MET A 236 -4.72 14.78 -8.12
C MET A 236 -3.54 15.48 -8.78
N ALA A 237 -3.24 15.20 -10.05
CA ALA A 237 -2.11 15.78 -10.78
C ALA A 237 -1.97 17.32 -10.65
N PRO A 238 -3.02 18.14 -10.76
CA PRO A 238 -2.90 19.59 -10.58
C PRO A 238 -2.88 20.05 -9.11
N ARG A 239 -3.17 19.20 -8.13
CA ARG A 239 -3.49 19.56 -6.73
C ARG A 239 -2.34 19.30 -5.74
N VAL A 240 -1.10 19.60 -6.13
CA VAL A 240 0.09 19.35 -5.30
C VAL A 240 0.28 20.49 -4.27
N PRO A 241 0.28 20.22 -2.94
CA PRO A 241 0.16 21.26 -1.91
C PRO A 241 1.46 21.99 -1.52
N MET A 242 2.45 22.13 -2.42
CA MET A 242 3.80 22.65 -2.09
C MET A 242 3.84 23.99 -1.35
N GLU A 243 2.89 24.89 -1.64
CA GLU A 243 2.84 26.27 -1.13
C GLU A 243 1.81 26.45 0.00
N ARG A 244 1.27 25.36 0.55
CA ARG A 244 0.31 25.41 1.67
C ARG A 244 1.04 25.61 3.00
N GLU A 245 0.39 26.26 3.95
CA GLU A 245 0.90 26.45 5.31
C GLU A 245 0.98 25.13 6.10
N LEU A 246 1.79 25.08 7.16
CA LEU A 246 1.91 23.92 8.04
C LEU A 246 0.56 23.48 8.65
N SER A 247 -0.30 24.45 8.98
CA SER A 247 -1.65 24.23 9.52
C SER A 247 -2.50 23.34 8.59
N PHE A 248 -2.40 23.52 7.28
CA PHE A 248 -3.11 22.70 6.29
C PHE A 248 -2.74 21.22 6.39
N TYR A 249 -1.46 20.91 6.57
CA TYR A 249 -0.98 19.53 6.69
C TYR A 249 -1.40 18.90 8.02
N GLY A 250 -1.30 19.64 9.13
CA GLY A 250 -1.77 19.19 10.44
C GLY A 250 -3.29 18.94 10.45
N LEU A 251 -4.08 19.86 9.89
CA LEU A 251 -5.52 19.70 9.74
C LEU A 251 -5.87 18.54 8.79
N THR A 252 -5.12 18.32 7.72
CA THR A 252 -5.32 17.16 6.84
C THR A 252 -5.07 15.86 7.60
N ALA A 253 -3.94 15.74 8.31
CA ALA A 253 -3.64 14.56 9.11
C ALA A 253 -4.75 14.26 10.13
N LEU A 254 -5.24 15.29 10.82
CA LEU A 254 -6.36 15.19 11.75
C LEU A 254 -7.67 14.81 11.05
N ALA A 255 -7.98 15.42 9.91
CA ALA A 255 -9.19 15.13 9.14
C ALA A 255 -9.19 13.69 8.60
N LEU A 256 -8.04 13.16 8.17
CA LEU A 256 -7.91 11.76 7.77
C LEU A 256 -8.21 10.84 8.95
N MET A 257 -7.60 11.07 10.13
CA MET A 257 -7.82 10.25 11.33
C MET A 257 -9.27 10.30 11.83
N LEU A 258 -9.79 11.52 12.04
CA LEU A 258 -11.13 11.73 12.57
C LEU A 258 -12.20 11.31 11.57
N GLY A 259 -12.01 11.59 10.29
CA GLY A 259 -12.92 11.19 9.22
C GLY A 259 -13.04 9.68 9.10
N ALA A 260 -11.92 8.95 9.06
CA ALA A 260 -11.93 7.49 9.04
C ALA A 260 -12.53 6.91 10.33
N SER A 261 -12.21 7.48 11.50
CA SER A 261 -12.79 7.05 12.78
C SER A 261 -14.30 7.27 12.83
N LEU A 262 -14.78 8.42 12.34
CA LEU A 262 -16.20 8.73 12.26
C LEU A 262 -16.92 7.72 11.35
N ILE A 263 -16.40 7.47 10.14
CA ILE A 263 -16.96 6.48 9.22
C ILE A 263 -16.98 5.10 9.86
N TYR A 264 -15.87 4.67 10.47
CA TYR A 264 -15.77 3.38 11.16
C TYR A 264 -16.85 3.22 12.23
N TRP A 265 -16.96 4.18 13.16
CA TRP A 265 -17.93 4.12 14.24
C TRP A 265 -19.36 4.22 13.73
N THR A 266 -19.64 5.05 12.72
CA THR A 266 -20.95 5.10 12.08
C THR A 266 -21.36 3.75 11.50
N LEU A 267 -20.50 3.10 10.71
CA LEU A 267 -20.80 1.78 10.13
C LEU A 267 -21.04 0.73 11.22
N VAL A 268 -20.22 0.73 12.29
CA VAL A 268 -20.41 -0.18 13.43
C VAL A 268 -21.75 0.09 14.13
N THR A 269 -22.13 1.35 14.35
CA THR A 269 -23.43 1.69 14.97
C THR A 269 -24.62 1.32 14.10
N LEU A 270 -24.44 1.28 12.77
CA LEU A 270 -25.43 0.77 11.82
C LEU A 270 -25.51 -0.77 11.79
N GLY A 271 -24.72 -1.46 12.62
CA GLY A 271 -24.72 -2.91 12.74
C GLY A 271 -23.80 -3.63 11.76
N LEU A 272 -22.93 -2.90 11.04
CA LEU A 272 -21.94 -3.51 10.15
C LEU A 272 -20.72 -3.93 10.94
N ASP A 273 -20.45 -5.24 10.95
CA ASP A 273 -19.20 -5.79 11.47
C ASP A 273 -18.07 -5.48 10.49
N LEU A 274 -17.07 -4.70 10.90
CA LEU A 274 -15.87 -4.38 10.11
C LEU A 274 -14.70 -5.32 10.41
N SER A 275 -14.79 -6.15 11.46
CA SER A 275 -13.80 -7.19 11.80
C SER A 275 -13.97 -8.46 10.98
N TRP A 276 -15.13 -8.67 10.32
CA TRP A 276 -15.42 -9.87 9.52
C TRP A 276 -14.27 -10.32 8.60
N SER A 277 -13.63 -9.37 7.90
CA SER A 277 -12.55 -9.64 6.95
C SER A 277 -11.26 -10.09 7.66
N ILE A 278 -11.00 -9.57 8.87
CA ILE A 278 -9.87 -9.98 9.71
C ILE A 278 -10.08 -11.41 10.21
N ASP A 279 -11.32 -11.74 10.61
CA ASP A 279 -11.67 -13.08 11.09
C ASP A 279 -11.57 -14.11 9.97
N LEU A 280 -12.07 -13.79 8.76
CA LEU A 280 -11.92 -14.67 7.59
C LEU A 280 -10.46 -14.85 7.17
N ALA A 281 -9.67 -13.77 7.17
CA ALA A 281 -8.24 -13.86 6.89
C ALA A 281 -7.53 -14.76 7.92
N SER A 282 -7.85 -14.60 9.20
CA SER A 282 -7.26 -15.40 10.28
C SER A 282 -7.68 -16.87 10.23
N LYS A 283 -8.89 -17.15 9.74
CA LYS A 283 -9.44 -18.51 9.61
C LYS A 283 -8.87 -19.27 8.42
N TRP A 284 -8.70 -18.61 7.28
CA TRP A 284 -8.39 -19.27 6.00
C TRP A 284 -7.00 -19.02 5.46
N CYS A 285 -6.21 -18.16 6.11
CA CYS A 285 -4.80 -18.07 5.77
C CYS A 285 -4.09 -19.39 6.08
N GLU A 286 -3.32 -19.90 5.12
CA GLU A 286 -2.64 -21.19 5.25
C GLU A 286 -1.65 -21.21 6.43
N ARG A 287 -1.00 -20.07 6.70
CA ARG A 287 -0.05 -19.92 7.79
C ARG A 287 -0.35 -18.69 8.65
N PRO A 288 -0.52 -18.83 9.97
CA PRO A 288 -0.83 -17.69 10.85
C PRO A 288 0.19 -16.55 10.77
N GLU A 289 1.47 -16.85 10.53
CA GLU A 289 2.53 -15.86 10.40
C GLU A 289 2.40 -14.94 9.18
N TRP A 290 1.61 -15.31 8.17
CA TRP A 290 1.34 -14.49 6.99
C TRP A 290 0.24 -13.45 7.24
N VAL A 291 -0.47 -13.53 8.37
CA VAL A 291 -1.48 -12.55 8.77
C VAL A 291 -0.77 -11.34 9.40
N HIS A 292 -0.41 -10.37 8.57
CA HIS A 292 0.34 -9.22 9.02
C HIS A 292 -0.54 -8.06 9.50
N ILE A 293 -0.20 -7.48 10.66
CA ILE A 293 -0.91 -6.33 11.26
C ILE A 293 -0.84 -5.07 10.38
N ASP A 294 0.21 -4.94 9.57
CA ASP A 294 0.43 -3.83 8.65
C ASP A 294 -0.56 -3.82 7.46
N SER A 295 -1.23 -4.94 7.20
CA SER A 295 -2.29 -5.06 6.19
C SER A 295 -3.66 -4.59 6.71
N ARG A 296 -3.75 -4.24 8.00
CA ARG A 296 -5.01 -3.82 8.63
C ARG A 296 -5.39 -2.38 8.24
N PRO A 297 -6.70 -2.08 8.16
CA PRO A 297 -7.24 -0.74 7.93
C PRO A 297 -6.55 0.41 8.70
N PHE A 298 -6.34 0.25 10.01
CA PHE A 298 -5.74 1.28 10.86
C PHE A 298 -4.22 1.48 10.66
N ALA A 299 -3.51 0.49 10.13
CA ALA A 299 -2.10 0.64 9.76
C ALA A 299 -1.96 1.62 8.59
N SER A 300 -2.87 1.52 7.61
CA SER A 300 -2.95 2.48 6.51
C SER A 300 -3.25 3.88 7.00
N LEU A 301 -4.26 4.03 7.86
CA LEU A 301 -4.67 5.32 8.41
C LEU A 301 -3.53 6.02 9.17
N SER A 302 -2.84 5.29 10.06
CA SER A 302 -1.71 5.85 10.82
C SER A 302 -0.55 6.27 9.91
N ARG A 303 -0.27 5.50 8.86
CA ARG A 303 0.73 5.86 7.84
C ARG A 303 0.35 7.13 7.09
N ASP A 304 -0.88 7.20 6.55
CA ASP A 304 -1.32 8.32 5.70
C ASP A 304 -1.34 9.64 6.46
N SER A 305 -1.88 9.62 7.68
CA SER A 305 -1.91 10.78 8.56
C SER A 305 -0.51 11.20 9.01
N GLY A 306 0.37 10.23 9.32
CA GLY A 306 1.76 10.51 9.66
C GLY A 306 2.51 11.15 8.49
N ALA A 307 2.39 10.58 7.29
CA ALA A 307 3.01 11.11 6.09
C ALA A 307 2.52 12.52 5.73
N ALA A 308 1.23 12.82 5.91
CA ALA A 308 0.68 14.15 5.70
C ALA A 308 1.31 15.18 6.66
N LEU A 309 1.36 14.86 7.96
CA LEU A 309 2.00 15.73 8.95
C LEU A 309 3.50 15.89 8.69
N GLY A 310 4.20 14.79 8.41
CA GLY A 310 5.62 14.74 8.11
C GLY A 310 5.99 15.58 6.89
N LEU A 311 5.18 15.53 5.83
CA LEU A 311 5.36 16.39 4.67
C LEU A 311 5.28 17.88 5.03
N GLY A 312 4.30 18.26 5.85
CA GLY A 312 4.16 19.64 6.33
C GLY A 312 5.38 20.10 7.14
N ILE A 313 5.80 19.30 8.13
CA ILE A 313 6.98 19.57 8.96
C ILE A 313 8.22 19.70 8.10
N ALA A 314 8.44 18.77 7.16
CA ALA A 314 9.60 18.78 6.29
C ALA A 314 9.68 20.06 5.45
N LEU A 315 8.58 20.44 4.78
CA LEU A 315 8.51 21.63 3.92
C LEU A 315 8.71 22.96 4.68
N HIS A 316 8.39 23.00 5.98
CA HIS A 316 8.54 24.19 6.83
C HIS A 316 9.79 24.14 7.71
N SER A 317 10.60 23.09 7.62
CA SER A 317 11.81 22.96 8.42
C SER A 317 12.90 23.97 7.99
N PRO A 318 13.73 24.47 8.93
CA PRO A 318 14.87 25.33 8.60
C PRO A 318 15.85 24.68 7.61
N CYS A 319 16.03 23.35 7.73
CA CYS A 319 16.85 22.56 6.81
C CYS A 319 16.31 22.68 5.38
N TYR A 320 15.01 22.44 5.17
CA TYR A 320 14.40 22.50 3.84
C TYR A 320 14.46 23.90 3.22
N VAL A 321 14.40 24.98 4.00
CA VAL A 321 14.55 26.35 3.48
C VAL A 321 15.90 26.53 2.77
N GLN A 322 16.97 25.94 3.31
CA GLN A 322 18.29 25.95 2.67
C GLN A 322 18.29 25.08 1.40
N ILE A 323 17.72 23.86 1.47
CA ILE A 323 17.64 22.94 0.32
C ILE A 323 16.86 23.55 -0.82
N ARG A 324 15.73 24.20 -0.53
CA ARG A 324 14.83 24.79 -1.52
C ARG A 324 15.58 25.76 -2.43
N ARG A 325 16.52 26.55 -1.87
CA ARG A 325 17.34 27.51 -2.61
C ARG A 325 18.53 26.86 -3.31
N ALA A 326 19.07 25.77 -2.77
CA ALA A 326 20.21 25.07 -3.33
C ALA A 326 19.86 24.28 -4.61
N ARG A 327 20.77 24.28 -5.59
CA ARG A 327 20.72 23.41 -6.77
C ARG A 327 21.66 22.23 -6.57
N LEU A 328 21.09 21.04 -6.33
CA LEU A 328 21.86 19.81 -6.19
C LEU A 328 22.35 19.33 -7.57
N GLY A 329 23.65 19.08 -7.69
CA GLY A 329 24.23 18.41 -8.85
C GLY A 329 23.77 16.95 -8.99
N GLY A 330 24.00 16.33 -10.15
CA GLY A 330 23.58 14.95 -10.41
C GLY A 330 24.16 13.94 -9.41
N GLY A 331 25.47 14.05 -9.11
CA GLY A 331 26.13 13.20 -8.11
C GLY A 331 25.56 13.37 -6.70
N GLN A 332 25.27 14.61 -6.29
CA GLN A 332 24.64 14.89 -5.00
C GLN A 332 23.23 14.31 -4.92
N LYS A 333 22.42 14.42 -5.98
CA LYS A 333 21.09 13.81 -6.05
C LYS A 333 21.15 12.29 -5.91
N ALA A 334 22.11 11.65 -6.60
CA ALA A 334 22.32 10.20 -6.49
C ALA A 334 22.75 9.78 -5.08
N ALA A 335 23.68 10.53 -4.46
CA ALA A 335 24.10 10.30 -3.08
C ALA A 335 22.93 10.47 -2.10
N CYS A 336 22.12 11.53 -2.25
CA CYS A 336 20.94 11.75 -1.43
C CYS A 336 19.91 10.61 -1.58
N LEU A 337 19.67 10.14 -2.82
CA LEU A 337 18.79 9.01 -3.06
C LEU A 337 19.29 7.74 -2.37
N ALA A 338 20.56 7.38 -2.58
CA ALA A 338 21.15 6.18 -1.98
C ALA A 338 21.10 6.23 -0.45
N LEU A 339 21.47 7.37 0.15
CA LEU A 339 21.42 7.57 1.61
C LEU A 339 19.99 7.54 2.14
N ALA A 340 19.04 8.18 1.46
CA ALA A 340 17.64 8.15 1.86
C ALA A 340 17.09 6.73 1.81
N LEU A 341 17.24 6.01 0.69
CA LEU A 341 16.77 4.62 0.57
C LEU A 341 17.41 3.71 1.61
N GLY A 342 18.73 3.82 1.84
CA GLY A 342 19.44 3.05 2.85
C GLY A 342 18.91 3.33 4.26
N LEU A 343 18.73 4.60 4.62
CA LEU A 343 18.22 4.98 5.94
C LEU A 343 16.77 4.51 6.14
N LEU A 344 15.89 4.71 5.15
CA LEU A 344 14.51 4.24 5.23
C LEU A 344 14.44 2.71 5.34
N ALA A 345 15.28 1.98 4.61
CA ALA A 345 15.36 0.52 4.69
C ALA A 345 15.82 0.05 6.08
N VAL A 346 16.90 0.64 6.62
CA VAL A 346 17.39 0.31 7.97
C VAL A 346 16.31 0.60 9.02
N LEU A 347 15.67 1.76 8.97
CA LEU A 347 14.63 2.11 9.91
C LEU A 347 13.39 1.22 9.78
N SER A 348 13.04 0.77 8.57
CA SER A 348 11.97 -0.21 8.38
C SER A 348 12.30 -1.60 8.95
N TRP A 349 13.58 -1.93 9.06
CA TRP A 349 14.05 -3.22 9.58
C TRP A 349 14.11 -3.29 11.12
N LEU A 350 14.07 -2.14 11.81
CA LEU A 350 14.06 -2.07 13.28
C LEU A 350 12.82 -2.73 13.94
N GLY A 351 11.86 -3.19 13.14
CA GLY A 351 10.69 -3.94 13.61
C GLY A 351 9.69 -3.04 14.33
N HIS A 352 8.58 -3.64 14.78
CA HIS A 352 7.52 -2.94 15.48
C HIS A 352 7.20 -3.62 16.81
N PRO A 353 6.70 -2.87 17.80
CA PRO A 353 6.25 -3.47 19.06
C PRO A 353 5.09 -4.46 18.80
N PRO A 354 5.01 -5.56 19.57
CA PRO A 354 3.98 -6.59 19.37
C PRO A 354 2.58 -6.14 19.80
N GLN A 355 2.49 -5.09 20.62
CA GLN A 355 1.22 -4.52 21.08
C GLN A 355 0.59 -3.65 19.98
N ALA A 356 -0.66 -3.94 19.59
CA ALA A 356 -1.31 -3.29 18.45
C ALA A 356 -1.44 -1.76 18.58
N SER A 357 -1.73 -1.23 19.77
CA SER A 357 -1.83 0.23 20.00
C SER A 357 -0.48 0.92 19.80
N LEU A 358 0.59 0.35 20.37
CA LEU A 358 1.94 0.84 20.17
C LEU A 358 2.37 0.71 18.71
N PHE A 359 1.99 -0.37 18.03
CA PHE A 359 2.27 -0.55 16.60
C PHE A 359 1.76 0.65 15.79
N TYR A 360 0.49 1.07 15.97
CA TYR A 360 -0.06 2.20 15.21
C TYR A 360 0.59 3.54 15.55
N ILE A 361 0.97 3.77 16.81
CA ILE A 361 1.68 4.99 17.23
C ILE A 361 3.08 5.02 16.58
N PHE A 362 3.84 3.93 16.68
CA PHE A 362 5.16 3.84 16.06
C PHE A 362 5.07 3.98 14.55
N ASN A 363 4.09 3.33 13.91
CA ASN A 363 3.85 3.44 12.48
C ASN A 363 3.55 4.90 12.08
N PHE A 364 2.70 5.61 12.82
CA PHE A 364 2.44 7.04 12.60
C PHE A 364 3.71 7.88 12.70
N LEU A 365 4.50 7.69 13.77
CA LEU A 365 5.74 8.44 13.99
C LEU A 365 6.78 8.15 12.90
N GLN A 366 6.89 6.88 12.50
CA GLN A 366 7.76 6.42 11.43
C GLN A 366 7.42 7.12 10.12
N TYR A 367 6.17 7.08 9.69
CA TYR A 367 5.75 7.75 8.45
C TYR A 367 5.73 9.28 8.55
N THR A 368 5.69 9.86 9.76
CA THR A 368 5.97 11.30 9.97
C THR A 368 7.44 11.63 9.73
N LEU A 369 8.35 10.73 10.12
CA LEU A 369 9.79 10.93 9.97
C LEU A 369 10.25 10.79 8.51
N TRP A 370 9.61 9.93 7.71
CA TRP A 370 10.05 9.61 6.34
C TRP A 370 10.19 10.84 5.43
N PRO A 371 9.15 11.70 5.28
CA PRO A 371 9.29 12.93 4.50
C PRO A 371 10.36 13.87 5.06
N CYS A 372 10.52 13.97 6.38
CA CYS A 372 11.54 14.79 7.02
C CYS A 372 12.96 14.33 6.63
N LEU A 373 13.20 13.02 6.57
CA LEU A 373 14.47 12.46 6.14
C LEU A 373 14.76 12.78 4.66
N VAL A 374 13.77 12.54 3.80
CA VAL A 374 13.92 12.64 2.33
C VAL A 374 14.01 14.09 1.85
N LEU A 375 13.16 14.99 2.37
CA LEU A 375 13.10 16.38 1.88
C LEU A 375 14.15 17.26 2.52
N ALA A 376 14.42 17.06 3.82
CA ALA A 376 15.14 18.03 4.64
C ALA A 376 16.48 17.50 5.15
N LEU A 377 16.51 16.42 5.94
CA LEU A 377 17.72 16.01 6.65
C LEU A 377 18.81 15.47 5.70
N VAL A 378 18.51 14.48 4.87
CA VAL A 378 19.50 13.85 3.98
C VAL A 378 20.09 14.85 2.99
N PRO A 379 19.28 15.67 2.27
CA PRO A 379 19.84 16.65 1.35
C PRO A 379 20.68 17.72 2.05
N TRP A 380 20.32 18.07 3.29
CA TRP A 380 21.07 19.03 4.10
C TRP A 380 22.43 18.50 4.49
N LEU A 381 22.49 17.27 4.99
CA LEU A 381 23.75 16.60 5.30
C LEU A 381 24.66 16.47 4.06
N VAL A 382 24.11 16.10 2.92
CA VAL A 382 24.91 15.98 1.68
C VAL A 382 25.43 17.35 1.23
N LEU A 383 24.64 18.42 1.35
CA LEU A 383 25.10 19.76 0.99
C LEU A 383 26.17 20.29 1.93
N THR A 384 26.04 20.06 3.24
CA THR A 384 27.02 20.55 4.23
C THR A 384 28.33 19.79 4.16
N LEU A 385 28.30 18.50 3.81
CA LEU A 385 29.48 17.65 3.65
C LEU A 385 30.11 17.74 2.25
N SER A 386 29.41 18.27 1.25
CA SER A 386 29.97 18.48 -0.08
C SER A 386 30.90 19.69 -0.07
N PRO A 387 32.14 19.59 -0.58
CA PRO A 387 33.01 20.75 -0.72
C PRO A 387 32.32 21.80 -1.60
N GLN A 388 32.18 23.03 -1.09
CA GLN A 388 31.69 24.14 -1.90
C GLN A 388 32.70 24.40 -3.03
N ALA A 389 32.23 24.39 -4.28
CA ALA A 389 33.05 24.87 -5.38
C ALA A 389 33.44 26.34 -5.08
N PRO A 390 34.73 26.73 -5.22
CA PRO A 390 35.13 28.10 -4.99
C PRO A 390 34.30 29.03 -5.90
N PRO A 391 33.95 30.24 -5.41
CA PRO A 391 33.22 31.20 -6.24
C PRO A 391 34.00 31.43 -7.53
N ALA A 392 33.33 31.24 -8.67
CA ALA A 392 33.90 31.58 -9.96
C ALA A 392 34.23 33.08 -9.94
N HIS A 393 35.52 33.41 -9.88
CA HIS A 393 35.98 34.78 -10.05
C HIS A 393 35.52 35.25 -11.43
N SER A 394 34.58 36.20 -11.46
CA SER A 394 34.27 36.98 -12.65
C SER A 394 35.53 37.71 -13.08
N SER A 395 36.06 37.36 -14.24
CA SER A 395 37.08 38.14 -14.95
C SER A 395 36.42 39.29 -15.68
#